data_AF-A0A2D6Q2Z5-F1
#
_entry.id   AF-A0A2D6Q2Z5-F1
#
_cell.length_a   1.000
_cell.length_b   1.000
_cell.length_c   1.000
_cell.angle_alpha   90.00
_cell.angle_beta   90.00
_cell.angle_gamma   90.00
#
_symmetry.space_group_name_H-M   'P 1'
#
loop_
_entity.id
_entity.type
_entity.pdbx_description
1 polymer ?
#
loop_
_entity_poly.entity_id
_entity_poly.type
_entity_poly.pdbx_seq_one_letter_code
_entity_poly.pdbx_strand_id
1 'polypeptide(L)'
;MPNCGDKTWRLEFFKDLQKRFFALERTVSIVIQGPLHKRSIDTIPEYLKYGDVIVSCWEDDDMSLLYGYKDRIKVVINKYSEVPRSRLRSFGRHGPSPWIYQNYSTYHGIKEATGFFVIKVRSDESYPDLNAFIEKLFYWNELPDSPTKIITSDIYFRFDKEEPFHPSDHIIAGKRRNLKDGFRRAVFNCRAEINKKYAFPERLICASILEILWDFDNKTYLKPDPNKSKEIMQKYFDIVSISKLKNFTWSSSYRKYEGLKQREGGWCANINLL
;
A
#
# COMPACT_ATOMS: atom_id res chain seq x y z
N MET A 1 31.45 -38.99 -26.20
CA MET A 1 30.03 -38.57 -26.19
C MET A 1 29.72 -38.04 -24.80
N PRO A 2 29.26 -36.78 -24.62
CA PRO A 2 28.94 -36.26 -23.30
C PRO A 2 27.72 -36.97 -22.73
N ASN A 3 27.82 -37.34 -21.46
CA ASN A 3 26.90 -38.20 -20.71
C ASN A 3 25.46 -37.64 -20.66
N CYS A 4 24.49 -38.52 -20.93
CA CYS A 4 23.05 -38.23 -20.88
C CYS A 4 22.51 -37.96 -19.45
N GLY A 5 23.35 -38.05 -18.41
CA GLY A 5 22.98 -37.79 -17.01
C GLY A 5 22.86 -36.31 -16.61
N ASP A 6 23.26 -35.38 -17.48
CA ASP A 6 23.33 -33.93 -17.18
C ASP A 6 21.97 -33.21 -17.38
N LYS A 7 20.99 -33.84 -18.04
CA LYS A 7 19.69 -33.20 -18.33
C LYS A 7 18.64 -33.41 -17.24
N THR A 8 18.71 -34.52 -16.51
CA THR A 8 17.70 -34.88 -15.48
C THR A 8 17.80 -33.97 -14.26
N TRP A 9 19.00 -33.76 -13.72
CA TRP A 9 19.19 -32.86 -12.57
C TRP A 9 18.78 -31.43 -12.90
N ARG A 10 19.05 -30.96 -14.13
CA ARG A 10 18.71 -29.60 -14.56
C ARG A 10 17.20 -29.40 -14.63
N LEU A 11 16.47 -30.40 -15.14
CA LEU A 11 15.01 -30.37 -15.16
C LEU A 11 14.43 -30.40 -13.73
N GLU A 12 14.97 -31.24 -12.85
CA GLU A 12 14.56 -31.32 -11.45
C GLU A 12 14.83 -30.01 -10.71
N PHE A 13 16.00 -29.40 -10.92
CA PHE A 13 16.36 -28.10 -10.39
C PHE A 13 15.36 -27.03 -10.82
N PHE A 14 15.01 -26.95 -12.10
CA PHE A 14 14.05 -25.95 -12.56
C PHE A 14 12.63 -26.19 -12.03
N LYS A 15 12.20 -27.45 -11.88
CA LYS A 15 10.91 -27.78 -11.26
C LYS A 15 10.88 -27.36 -9.79
N ASP A 16 11.95 -27.61 -9.04
CA ASP A 16 12.06 -27.18 -7.65
C ASP A 16 12.09 -25.64 -7.54
N LEU A 17 12.90 -24.99 -8.37
CA LEU A 17 13.00 -23.54 -8.43
C LEU A 17 11.65 -22.88 -8.76
N GLN A 18 10.91 -23.42 -9.73
CA GLN A 18 9.57 -22.95 -10.10
C GLN A 18 8.60 -23.05 -8.91
N LYS A 19 8.61 -24.17 -8.16
CA LYS A 19 7.77 -24.33 -6.96
C LYS A 19 8.10 -23.28 -5.90
N ARG A 20 9.39 -22.99 -5.69
CA ARG A 20 9.83 -21.96 -4.73
C ARG A 20 9.40 -20.57 -5.16
N PHE A 21 9.51 -20.23 -6.44
CA PHE A 21 9.01 -18.95 -6.96
C PHE A 21 7.50 -18.83 -6.83
N PHE A 22 6.75 -19.88 -7.18
CA PHE A 22 5.30 -19.88 -7.01
C PHE A 22 4.89 -19.71 -5.54
N ALA A 23 5.57 -20.38 -4.60
CA ALA A 23 5.33 -20.20 -3.18
C ALA A 23 5.65 -18.76 -2.73
N LEU A 24 6.78 -18.20 -3.16
CA LEU A 24 7.17 -16.81 -2.86
C LEU A 24 6.13 -15.82 -3.39
N GLU A 25 5.69 -15.98 -4.63
CA GLU A 25 4.69 -15.13 -5.29
C GLU A 25 3.29 -15.23 -4.68
N ARG A 26 3.10 -16.06 -3.65
CA ARG A 26 1.87 -16.13 -2.84
C ARG A 26 2.05 -15.64 -1.41
N THR A 27 3.20 -15.04 -1.09
CA THR A 27 3.46 -14.47 0.24
C THR A 27 2.99 -13.02 0.33
N VAL A 28 2.44 -12.65 1.49
CA VAL A 28 1.91 -11.32 1.78
C VAL A 28 2.47 -10.85 3.12
N SER A 29 2.92 -9.60 3.18
CA SER A 29 3.17 -8.92 4.46
C SER A 29 2.09 -7.89 4.74
N ILE A 30 1.73 -7.73 6.01
CA ILE A 30 0.81 -6.68 6.46
C ILE A 30 1.61 -5.58 7.14
N VAL A 31 1.48 -4.35 6.65
CA VAL A 31 2.14 -3.17 7.22
C VAL A 31 1.10 -2.29 7.89
N ILE A 32 1.15 -2.18 9.21
CA ILE A 32 0.36 -1.24 10.01
C ILE A 32 1.15 0.06 10.09
N GLN A 33 0.56 1.16 9.62
CA GLN A 33 1.22 2.44 9.50
C GLN A 33 0.66 3.50 10.45
N GLY A 34 1.55 4.22 11.13
CA GLY A 34 1.24 5.44 11.90
C GLY A 34 1.34 5.24 13.41
N PRO A 35 0.94 6.25 14.20
CA PRO A 35 0.96 6.19 15.65
C PRO A 35 0.24 4.96 16.20
N LEU A 36 0.72 4.38 17.30
CA LEU A 36 0.11 3.18 17.87
C LEU A 36 -1.32 3.47 18.31
N HIS A 37 -2.24 2.62 17.87
CA HIS A 37 -3.65 2.76 18.19
C HIS A 37 -4.29 1.40 18.45
N LYS A 38 -5.04 1.31 19.55
CA LYS A 38 -5.60 0.07 20.08
C LYS A 38 -6.34 -0.75 19.02
N ARG A 39 -7.06 -0.09 18.12
CA ARG A 39 -7.87 -0.73 17.06
C ARG A 39 -7.04 -1.65 16.14
N SER A 40 -5.90 -1.17 15.63
CA SER A 40 -5.04 -2.02 14.78
C SER A 40 -4.29 -3.07 15.60
N ILE A 41 -3.90 -2.74 16.84
CA ILE A 41 -3.23 -3.67 17.76
C ILE A 41 -4.11 -4.88 18.05
N ASP A 42 -5.38 -4.65 18.39
CA ASP A 42 -6.38 -5.70 18.61
C ASP A 42 -6.60 -6.57 17.33
N THR A 43 -6.26 -6.05 16.15
CA THR A 43 -6.40 -6.74 14.84
C THR A 43 -5.17 -7.56 14.46
N ILE A 44 -4.01 -7.38 15.12
CA ILE A 44 -2.77 -8.12 14.83
C ILE A 44 -2.96 -9.65 14.79
N PRO A 45 -3.72 -10.30 15.69
CA PRO A 45 -3.95 -11.74 15.62
C PRO A 45 -4.56 -12.21 14.29
N GLU A 46 -5.42 -11.39 13.69
CA GLU A 46 -6.06 -11.70 12.40
C GLU A 46 -5.08 -11.52 11.25
N TYR A 47 -4.25 -10.47 11.30
CA TYR A 47 -3.22 -10.24 10.29
C TYR A 47 -2.14 -11.32 10.25
N LEU A 48 -1.79 -11.88 11.41
CA LEU A 48 -0.78 -12.94 11.51
C LEU A 48 -1.22 -14.27 10.87
N LYS A 49 -2.50 -14.42 10.49
CA LYS A 49 -2.98 -15.57 9.72
C LYS A 49 -2.53 -15.51 8.25
N TYR A 50 -2.20 -14.32 7.74
CA TYR A 50 -1.88 -14.10 6.33
C TYR A 50 -0.38 -14.06 6.05
N GLY A 51 0.42 -13.57 6.98
CA GLY A 51 1.88 -13.50 6.84
C GLY A 51 2.55 -12.66 7.91
N ASP A 52 3.73 -12.14 7.63
CA ASP A 52 4.47 -11.29 8.56
C ASP A 52 3.77 -9.94 8.75
N VAL A 53 3.72 -9.51 10.01
CA VAL A 53 3.13 -8.22 10.41
C VAL A 53 4.23 -7.27 10.81
N ILE A 54 4.24 -6.09 10.19
CA ILE A 54 5.18 -5.02 10.44
C ILE A 54 4.39 -3.83 11.00
N VAL A 55 4.70 -3.43 12.23
CA VAL A 55 4.14 -2.22 12.85
C VAL A 55 5.15 -1.09 12.69
N SER A 56 4.81 -0.10 11.88
CA SER A 56 5.64 1.08 11.62
C SER A 56 5.05 2.29 12.34
N CYS A 57 5.64 2.60 13.49
CA CYS A 57 5.15 3.57 14.48
C CYS A 57 6.18 4.68 14.74
N TRP A 58 5.90 5.59 15.67
CA TRP A 58 6.77 6.73 16.00
C TRP A 58 7.49 6.54 17.33
N GLU A 59 8.59 7.28 17.50
CA GLU A 59 9.47 7.20 18.69
C GLU A 59 8.82 7.62 20.01
N ASP A 60 7.68 8.32 19.96
CA ASP A 60 6.91 8.78 21.12
C ASP A 60 5.69 7.88 21.45
N ASP A 61 5.50 6.78 20.71
CA ASP A 61 4.42 5.83 20.98
C ASP A 61 4.69 4.95 22.22
N ASP A 62 3.60 4.54 22.89
CA ASP A 62 3.67 3.60 24.01
C ASP A 62 3.90 2.16 23.51
N MET A 63 5.17 1.76 23.50
CA MET A 63 5.60 0.43 23.07
C MET A 63 5.08 -0.72 23.94
N SER A 64 4.60 -0.44 25.16
CA SER A 64 4.05 -1.48 26.04
C SER A 64 2.79 -2.13 25.44
N LEU A 65 2.07 -1.40 24.57
CA LEU A 65 0.90 -1.90 23.86
C LEU A 65 1.22 -3.07 22.92
N LEU A 66 2.48 -3.26 22.52
CA LEU A 66 2.92 -4.34 21.62
C LEU A 66 3.57 -5.53 22.33
N TYR A 67 3.71 -5.50 23.67
CA TYR A 67 4.44 -6.54 24.40
C TYR A 67 3.89 -7.95 24.19
N GLY A 68 2.57 -8.09 24.02
CA GLY A 68 1.93 -9.39 23.73
C GLY A 68 2.28 -9.97 22.35
N TYR A 69 2.90 -9.19 21.46
CA TYR A 69 3.17 -9.57 20.07
C TYR A 69 4.65 -9.49 19.69
N LYS A 70 5.54 -9.04 20.59
CA LYS A 70 6.94 -8.69 20.28
C LYS A 70 7.73 -9.75 19.50
N ASP A 71 7.46 -11.05 19.75
CA ASP A 71 8.17 -12.17 19.13
C ASP A 71 7.51 -12.66 17.83
N ARG A 72 6.36 -12.06 17.47
CA ARG A 72 5.52 -12.43 16.33
C ARG A 72 5.42 -11.34 15.27
N ILE A 73 5.83 -10.12 15.60
CA ILE A 73 5.76 -8.96 14.71
C ILE A 73 7.14 -8.34 14.57
N LYS A 74 7.32 -7.57 13.50
CA LYS A 74 8.45 -6.67 13.35
C LYS A 74 8.01 -5.25 13.69
N VAL A 75 8.79 -4.57 14.50
CA VAL A 75 8.52 -3.17 14.87
C VAL A 75 9.54 -2.27 14.19
N VAL A 76 9.05 -1.21 13.55
CA VAL A 76 9.85 -0.16 12.93
C VAL A 76 9.53 1.15 13.61
N ILE A 77 10.47 1.67 14.40
CA ILE A 77 10.32 2.93 15.12
C ILE A 77 10.90 4.05 14.26
N ASN A 78 10.04 4.94 13.77
CA ASN A 78 10.41 6.10 12.98
C ASN A 78 10.72 7.29 13.90
N LYS A 79 11.77 8.05 13.58
CA LYS A 79 12.11 9.28 14.31
C LYS A 79 11.65 10.50 13.55
N TYR A 80 11.01 11.46 14.23
CA TYR A 80 10.60 12.72 13.61
C TYR A 80 11.80 13.52 13.09
N SER A 81 12.95 13.40 13.78
CA SER A 81 14.21 14.03 13.40
C SER A 81 14.80 13.51 12.07
N GLU A 82 14.45 12.27 11.69
CA GLU A 82 14.93 11.61 10.46
C GLU A 82 13.99 11.85 9.27
N VAL A 83 12.79 12.41 9.51
CA VAL A 83 11.85 12.77 8.45
C VAL A 83 12.47 13.87 7.58
N PRO A 84 12.60 13.66 6.27
CA PRO A 84 13.23 14.63 5.39
C PRO A 84 12.52 15.99 5.47
N ARG A 85 13.25 17.00 5.94
CA ARG A 85 12.73 18.38 5.97
C ARG A 85 12.39 18.83 4.56
N SER A 86 11.30 19.59 4.45
CA SER A 86 11.00 20.30 3.21
C SER A 86 12.12 21.28 2.89
N ARG A 87 12.41 21.46 1.60
CA ARG A 87 13.34 22.51 1.13
C ARG A 87 12.74 23.91 1.22
N LEU A 88 11.47 24.03 1.58
CA LEU A 88 10.76 25.31 1.71
C LEU A 88 10.89 25.84 3.14
N ARG A 89 11.48 27.04 3.29
CA ARG A 89 11.44 27.85 4.51
C ARG A 89 10.02 28.31 4.90
N SER A 90 9.03 28.06 4.03
CA SER A 90 7.66 28.58 4.11
C SER A 90 6.60 27.51 4.42
N PHE A 91 6.99 26.34 4.94
CA PHE A 91 6.04 25.71 5.87
C PHE A 91 5.93 26.70 7.02
N GLY A 92 4.74 27.23 7.28
CA GLY A 92 4.52 28.16 8.39
C GLY A 92 4.95 27.55 9.73
N ARG A 93 4.56 28.18 10.84
CA ARG A 93 4.92 27.76 12.22
C ARG A 93 4.57 26.29 12.60
N HIS A 94 4.04 25.46 11.70
CA HIS A 94 3.42 24.15 11.95
C HIS A 94 4.17 22.93 11.37
N GLY A 95 5.41 23.08 10.85
CA GLY A 95 6.23 21.92 10.45
C GLY A 95 5.78 21.22 9.15
N PRO A 96 6.33 20.02 8.84
CA PRO A 96 5.98 19.24 7.65
C PRO A 96 4.49 18.90 7.57
N SER A 97 3.91 18.88 6.35
CA SER A 97 2.51 18.44 6.15
C SER A 97 2.31 17.01 6.69
N PRO A 98 1.19 16.71 7.39
CA PRO A 98 0.85 15.37 7.88
C PRO A 98 1.07 14.22 6.87
N TRP A 99 0.97 14.53 5.57
CA TRP A 99 1.15 13.57 4.48
C TRP A 99 2.55 12.97 4.42
N ILE A 100 3.60 13.73 4.76
CA ILE A 100 4.98 13.18 4.71
C ILE A 100 5.16 12.10 5.76
N TYR A 101 4.59 12.27 6.96
CA TYR A 101 4.69 11.31 8.04
C TYR A 101 3.99 9.99 7.67
N GLN A 102 2.81 10.08 7.05
CA GLN A 102 2.10 8.91 6.53
C GLN A 102 2.92 8.15 5.48
N ASN A 103 3.46 8.86 4.49
CA ASN A 103 4.25 8.24 3.43
C ASN A 103 5.58 7.68 3.96
N TYR A 104 6.22 8.37 4.91
CA TYR A 104 7.49 7.98 5.50
C TYR A 104 7.35 6.70 6.34
N SER A 105 6.42 6.68 7.29
CA SER A 105 6.13 5.48 8.08
C SER A 105 5.68 4.31 7.21
N THR A 106 4.88 4.56 6.16
CA THR A 106 4.54 3.52 5.17
C THR A 106 5.80 2.96 4.50
N TYR A 107 6.64 3.83 3.93
CA TYR A 107 7.86 3.42 3.21
C TYR A 107 8.79 2.57 4.09
N HIS A 108 9.03 3.01 5.32
CA HIS A 108 9.90 2.30 6.27
C HIS A 108 9.31 0.96 6.71
N GLY A 109 7.99 0.86 6.91
CA GLY A 109 7.33 -0.42 7.16
C GLY A 109 7.45 -1.40 5.99
N ILE A 110 7.21 -0.93 4.76
CA ILE A 110 7.31 -1.75 3.54
C ILE A 110 8.75 -2.20 3.28
N LYS A 111 9.76 -1.37 3.60
CA LYS A 111 11.18 -1.74 3.44
C LYS A 111 11.53 -3.01 4.22
N GLU A 112 10.89 -3.20 5.36
CA GLU A 112 11.13 -4.31 6.27
C GLU A 112 10.26 -5.55 6.01
N ALA A 113 9.25 -5.42 5.14
CA ALA A 113 8.38 -6.51 4.71
C ALA A 113 9.11 -7.55 3.86
N THR A 114 8.79 -8.82 4.06
CA THR A 114 9.44 -9.94 3.37
C THR A 114 8.60 -10.55 2.25
N GLY A 115 7.28 -10.38 2.31
CA GLY A 115 6.33 -10.88 1.34
C GLY A 115 6.54 -10.33 -0.07
N PHE A 116 6.13 -11.11 -1.06
CA PHE A 116 6.11 -10.69 -2.45
C PHE A 116 5.09 -9.56 -2.67
N PHE A 117 3.96 -9.65 -1.99
CA PHE A 117 2.98 -8.57 -1.85
C PHE A 117 3.03 -7.91 -0.48
N VAL A 118 2.52 -6.69 -0.43
CA VAL A 118 2.23 -5.99 0.82
C VAL A 118 0.80 -5.49 0.82
N ILE A 119 0.14 -5.56 1.96
CA ILE A 119 -1.07 -4.82 2.28
C ILE A 119 -0.73 -3.81 3.38
N LYS A 120 -0.78 -2.52 3.05
CA LYS A 120 -0.66 -1.42 3.99
C LYS A 120 -2.03 -1.09 4.55
N VAL A 121 -2.12 -0.89 5.86
CA VAL A 121 -3.31 -0.38 6.56
C VAL A 121 -2.92 0.78 7.47
N ARG A 122 -3.86 1.66 7.80
CA ARG A 122 -3.65 2.67 8.85
C ARG A 122 -3.81 2.06 10.24
N SER A 123 -3.00 2.54 11.18
CA SER A 123 -2.99 2.13 12.58
C SER A 123 -4.27 2.50 13.33
N ASP A 124 -4.89 3.63 12.98
CA ASP A 124 -6.17 4.05 13.56
C ASP A 124 -7.34 3.22 13.05
N GLU A 125 -7.15 2.21 12.20
CA GLU A 125 -8.19 1.44 11.53
C GLU A 125 -8.05 -0.08 11.79
N SER A 126 -9.08 -0.85 11.46
CA SER A 126 -9.11 -2.30 11.63
C SER A 126 -9.79 -2.96 10.43
N TYR A 127 -9.10 -3.93 9.83
CA TYR A 127 -9.59 -4.72 8.70
C TYR A 127 -9.34 -6.21 8.93
N PRO A 128 -10.11 -6.88 9.81
CA PRO A 128 -9.80 -8.25 10.24
C PRO A 128 -9.78 -9.29 9.10
N ASP A 129 -10.67 -9.14 8.11
CA ASP A 129 -10.76 -10.01 6.95
C ASP A 129 -10.16 -9.32 5.72
N LEU A 130 -8.98 -9.78 5.30
CA LEU A 130 -8.25 -9.27 4.13
C LEU A 130 -8.36 -10.17 2.90
N ASN A 131 -9.21 -11.21 2.93
CA ASN A 131 -9.30 -12.19 1.83
C ASN A 131 -9.60 -11.53 0.49
N ALA A 132 -10.51 -10.56 0.45
CA ALA A 132 -10.88 -9.85 -0.78
C ALA A 132 -9.70 -9.09 -1.43
N PHE A 133 -8.73 -8.62 -0.65
CA PHE A 133 -7.52 -7.98 -1.18
C PHE A 133 -6.52 -9.04 -1.69
N ILE A 134 -6.32 -10.10 -0.92
CA ILE A 134 -5.38 -11.18 -1.25
C ILE A 134 -5.81 -11.91 -2.53
N GLU A 135 -7.10 -12.23 -2.66
CA GLU A 135 -7.67 -12.86 -3.85
C GLU A 135 -7.42 -12.00 -5.10
N LYS A 136 -7.62 -10.68 -5.02
CA LYS A 136 -7.32 -9.76 -6.13
C LYS A 136 -5.84 -9.68 -6.45
N LEU A 137 -4.96 -9.64 -5.44
CA LEU A 137 -3.51 -9.63 -5.67
C LEU A 137 -3.05 -10.86 -6.45
N PHE A 138 -3.50 -12.04 -6.05
CA PHE A 138 -3.15 -13.29 -6.72
C PHE A 138 -3.75 -13.35 -8.12
N TYR A 139 -5.02 -12.98 -8.28
CA TYR A 139 -5.66 -12.89 -9.58
C TYR A 139 -4.89 -12.02 -10.58
N TRP A 140 -4.53 -10.79 -10.19
CA TRP A 140 -3.77 -9.88 -11.06
C TRP A 140 -2.31 -10.27 -11.27
N ASN A 141 -1.75 -11.13 -10.43
CA ASN A 141 -0.39 -11.63 -10.62
C ASN A 141 -0.34 -12.86 -11.54
N GLU A 142 -1.40 -13.66 -11.55
CA GLU A 142 -1.52 -14.86 -12.38
C GLU A 142 -2.01 -14.55 -13.80
N LEU A 143 -2.62 -13.38 -14.02
CA LEU A 143 -3.06 -12.94 -15.34
C LEU A 143 -1.87 -12.69 -16.28
N PRO A 144 -1.72 -13.46 -17.38
CA PRO A 144 -0.68 -13.23 -18.36
C PRO A 144 -0.90 -11.90 -19.07
N ASP A 145 0.19 -11.25 -19.46
CA ASP A 145 0.21 -10.00 -20.24
C ASP A 145 -0.55 -8.82 -19.58
N SER A 146 -0.86 -8.93 -18.29
CA SER A 146 -1.52 -7.89 -17.51
C SER A 146 -0.57 -7.35 -16.43
N PRO A 147 -0.48 -6.03 -16.23
CA PRO A 147 0.24 -5.50 -15.09
C PRO A 147 -0.47 -5.92 -13.80
N THR A 148 0.30 -6.41 -12.83
CA THR A 148 -0.25 -6.62 -11.50
C THR A 148 -0.67 -5.29 -10.90
N LYS A 149 -1.97 -5.16 -10.67
CA LYS A 149 -2.58 -3.90 -10.25
C LYS A 149 -2.30 -3.56 -8.80
N ILE A 150 -2.40 -2.28 -8.49
CA ILE A 150 -2.45 -1.75 -7.13
C ILE A 150 -3.91 -1.79 -6.68
N ILE A 151 -4.16 -2.41 -5.54
CA ILE A 151 -5.51 -2.62 -5.02
C ILE A 151 -5.74 -1.62 -3.88
N THR A 152 -6.88 -0.94 -3.88
CA THR A 152 -7.26 -0.05 -2.78
C THR A 152 -8.75 -0.18 -2.47
N SER A 153 -9.23 0.52 -1.43
CA SER A 153 -10.66 0.54 -1.10
C SER A 153 -11.43 1.65 -1.82
N ASP A 154 -12.76 1.61 -1.72
CA ASP A 154 -13.63 2.70 -2.14
C ASP A 154 -13.73 3.85 -1.11
N ILE A 155 -13.02 3.78 0.04
CA ILE A 155 -12.98 4.88 1.02
C ILE A 155 -12.35 6.12 0.40
N TYR A 156 -13.15 7.18 0.27
CA TYR A 156 -12.76 8.40 -0.46
C TYR A 156 -12.37 8.18 -1.92
N PHE A 157 -12.75 7.07 -2.55
CA PHE A 157 -12.54 6.89 -3.97
C PHE A 157 -13.52 7.77 -4.75
N ARG A 158 -13.02 8.83 -5.41
CA ARG A 158 -13.85 9.83 -6.10
C ARG A 158 -14.09 9.45 -7.55
N PHE A 159 -15.16 10.00 -8.13
CA PHE A 159 -15.35 9.90 -9.58
C PHE A 159 -14.29 10.74 -10.28
N ASP A 160 -13.87 10.29 -11.46
CA ASP A 160 -12.79 10.94 -12.21
C ASP A 160 -13.10 12.41 -12.56
N LYS A 161 -14.38 12.69 -12.86
CA LYS A 161 -14.90 14.05 -13.13
C LYS A 161 -14.78 15.01 -11.94
N GLU A 162 -14.72 14.47 -10.72
CA GLU A 162 -14.59 15.25 -9.49
C GLU A 162 -13.12 15.42 -9.14
N GLU A 163 -12.37 14.32 -9.20
CA GLU A 163 -10.95 14.32 -8.84
C GLU A 163 -10.20 13.15 -9.52
N PRO A 164 -9.41 13.42 -10.58
CA PRO A 164 -8.67 12.37 -11.27
C PRO A 164 -7.50 11.86 -10.41
N PHE A 165 -7.20 10.56 -10.55
CA PHE A 165 -6.12 9.86 -9.84
C PHE A 165 -6.28 9.85 -8.31
N HIS A 166 -7.47 9.51 -7.80
CA HIS A 166 -7.79 9.59 -6.37
C HIS A 166 -8.06 8.22 -5.71
N PRO A 167 -7.08 7.30 -5.62
CA PRO A 167 -7.21 6.03 -4.89
C PRO A 167 -7.32 6.26 -3.39
N SER A 168 -8.01 5.38 -2.67
CA SER A 168 -8.00 5.40 -1.21
C SER A 168 -6.58 5.22 -0.64
N ASP A 169 -6.26 5.92 0.45
CA ASP A 169 -5.00 5.80 1.17
C ASP A 169 -5.09 4.96 2.47
N HIS A 170 -6.30 4.59 2.85
CA HIS A 170 -6.64 3.88 4.10
C HIS A 170 -6.08 2.45 4.12
N ILE A 171 -6.34 1.71 3.05
CA ILE A 171 -5.79 0.38 2.79
C ILE A 171 -5.30 0.31 1.35
N ILE A 172 -4.04 -0.07 1.14
CA ILE A 172 -3.42 -0.17 -0.18
C ILE A 172 -2.63 -1.47 -0.26
N ALA A 173 -2.82 -2.24 -1.33
CA ALA A 173 -2.10 -3.46 -1.58
C ALA A 173 -1.45 -3.50 -2.97
N GLY A 174 -0.36 -4.25 -3.11
CA GLY A 174 0.33 -4.41 -4.38
C GLY A 174 1.65 -5.17 -4.23
N LYS A 175 2.36 -5.32 -5.35
CA LYS A 175 3.74 -5.85 -5.34
C LYS A 175 4.59 -5.02 -4.41
N ARG A 176 5.32 -5.69 -3.49
CA ARG A 176 6.16 -5.02 -2.47
C ARG A 176 7.10 -4.00 -3.10
N ARG A 177 7.74 -4.36 -4.21
CA ARG A 177 8.66 -3.46 -4.95
C ARG A 177 7.96 -2.18 -5.40
N ASN A 178 6.79 -2.30 -6.04
CA ASN A 178 6.05 -1.17 -6.57
C ASN A 178 5.59 -0.23 -5.45
N LEU A 179 5.04 -0.79 -4.36
CA LEU A 179 4.64 0.03 -3.22
C LEU A 179 5.85 0.67 -2.52
N LYS A 180 6.95 -0.08 -2.32
CA LYS A 180 8.17 0.45 -1.70
C LYS A 180 8.72 1.65 -2.48
N ASP A 181 8.87 1.49 -3.80
CA ASP A 181 9.41 2.55 -4.66
C ASP A 181 8.41 3.71 -4.82
N GLY A 182 7.11 3.42 -4.87
CA GLY A 182 6.04 4.42 -4.93
C GLY A 182 5.96 5.27 -3.67
N PHE A 183 6.00 4.67 -2.49
CA PHE A 183 6.02 5.44 -1.22
C PHE A 183 7.34 6.17 -0.99
N ARG A 184 8.48 5.62 -1.45
CA ARG A 184 9.75 6.36 -1.48
C ARG A 184 9.64 7.61 -2.36
N ARG A 185 9.00 7.47 -3.53
CA ARG A 185 8.69 8.60 -4.42
C ARG A 185 7.72 9.58 -3.77
N ALA A 186 6.71 9.11 -3.05
CA ALA A 186 5.76 9.95 -2.33
C ALA A 186 6.44 10.80 -1.24
N VAL A 187 7.34 10.21 -0.45
CA VAL A 187 8.17 10.96 0.51
C VAL A 187 8.98 12.04 -0.20
N PHE A 188 9.57 11.74 -1.37
CA PHE A 188 10.28 12.73 -2.17
C PHE A 188 9.35 13.85 -2.68
N ASN A 189 8.18 13.49 -3.22
CA ASN A 189 7.20 14.43 -3.77
C ASN A 189 6.56 15.33 -2.70
N CYS A 190 6.41 14.85 -1.45
CA CYS A 190 5.98 15.67 -0.31
C CYS A 190 6.97 16.82 0.02
N ARG A 191 8.28 16.63 -0.26
CA ARG A 191 9.32 17.65 0.01
C ARG A 191 9.37 18.72 -1.06
N ALA A 192 9.14 18.32 -2.31
CA ALA A 192 9.25 19.18 -3.47
C ALA A 192 8.04 20.13 -3.54
N GLU A 193 8.18 21.25 -4.25
CA GLU A 193 7.04 22.12 -4.59
C GLU A 193 5.94 21.39 -5.39
N ILE A 194 6.22 20.15 -5.83
CA ILE A 194 5.28 19.22 -6.44
C ILE A 194 4.06 19.00 -5.52
N ASN A 195 4.22 19.00 -4.19
CA ASN A 195 3.05 18.85 -3.31
C ASN A 195 2.00 19.96 -3.49
N LYS A 196 2.41 21.18 -3.87
CA LYS A 196 1.47 22.28 -4.16
C LYS A 196 0.56 21.99 -5.36
N LYS A 197 0.89 20.98 -6.18
CA LYS A 197 0.08 20.54 -7.33
C LYS A 197 -1.03 19.57 -6.94
N TYR A 198 -1.03 19.03 -5.73
CA TYR A 198 -2.02 18.05 -5.27
C TYR A 198 -2.92 18.67 -4.21
N ALA A 199 -4.23 18.54 -4.41
CA ALA A 199 -5.23 18.96 -3.44
C ALA A 199 -5.38 17.95 -2.28
N PHE A 200 -5.04 16.68 -2.52
CA PHE A 200 -5.30 15.56 -1.62
C PHE A 200 -4.10 14.61 -1.52
N PRO A 201 -3.85 13.97 -0.35
CA PRO A 201 -2.75 13.01 -0.19
C PRO A 201 -2.89 11.80 -1.12
N GLU A 202 -4.12 11.35 -1.38
CA GLU A 202 -4.49 10.26 -2.29
C GLU A 202 -3.90 10.47 -3.69
N ARG A 203 -4.01 11.69 -4.23
CA ARG A 203 -3.46 12.04 -5.56
C ARG A 203 -1.94 12.01 -5.57
N LEU A 204 -1.31 12.50 -4.51
CA LEU A 204 0.14 12.46 -4.39
C LEU A 204 0.62 11.01 -4.36
N ILE A 205 -0.05 10.14 -3.59
CA ILE A 205 0.27 8.71 -3.52
C ILE A 205 0.08 8.07 -4.89
N CYS A 206 -1.05 8.29 -5.55
CA CYS A 206 -1.33 7.75 -6.88
C CYS A 206 -0.27 8.15 -7.90
N ALA A 207 -0.01 9.45 -8.02
CA ALA A 207 0.98 9.98 -8.94
C ALA A 207 2.37 9.39 -8.67
N SER A 208 2.76 9.30 -7.41
CA SER A 208 4.08 8.76 -7.01
C SER A 208 4.24 7.27 -7.32
N ILE A 209 3.15 6.49 -7.20
CA ILE A 209 3.13 5.08 -7.61
C ILE A 209 3.18 4.98 -9.14
N LEU A 210 2.37 5.75 -9.86
CA LEU A 210 2.36 5.73 -11.33
C LEU A 210 3.76 6.07 -11.89
N GLU A 211 4.43 7.09 -11.36
CA GLU A 211 5.77 7.52 -11.79
C GLU A 211 6.86 6.43 -11.70
N ILE A 212 6.64 5.35 -10.95
CA ILE A 212 7.58 4.22 -10.87
C ILE A 212 7.17 3.01 -11.72
N LEU A 213 5.95 3.01 -12.27
CA LEU A 213 5.45 1.91 -13.09
C LEU A 213 5.95 2.06 -14.53
N TRP A 214 6.43 0.95 -15.09
CA TRP A 214 6.83 0.85 -16.47
C TRP A 214 5.63 0.46 -17.33
N ASP A 215 5.33 1.29 -18.34
CA ASP A 215 4.35 0.98 -19.36
C ASP A 215 4.99 0.16 -20.47
N PHE A 216 4.61 -1.11 -20.57
CA PHE A 216 5.18 -2.01 -21.56
C PHE A 216 4.78 -1.64 -22.99
N ASP A 217 3.58 -1.06 -23.18
CA ASP A 217 3.08 -0.69 -24.51
C ASP A 217 3.87 0.50 -25.07
N ASN A 218 4.07 1.52 -24.22
CA ASN A 218 4.77 2.75 -24.60
C ASN A 218 6.28 2.72 -24.32
N LYS A 219 6.79 1.64 -23.71
CA LYS A 219 8.20 1.47 -23.31
C LYS A 219 8.77 2.69 -22.56
N THR A 220 8.02 3.18 -21.59
CA THR A 220 8.39 4.36 -20.78
C THR A 220 7.83 4.24 -19.37
N TYR A 221 8.38 4.98 -18.41
CA TYR A 221 7.71 5.19 -17.13
C TYR A 221 6.47 6.05 -17.32
N LEU A 222 5.39 5.70 -16.61
CA LEU A 222 4.14 6.44 -16.69
C LEU A 222 4.31 7.88 -16.19
N LYS A 223 3.51 8.76 -16.77
CA LYS A 223 3.30 10.13 -16.30
C LYS A 223 1.81 10.32 -16.07
N PRO A 224 1.38 10.78 -14.88
CA PRO A 224 -0.02 11.09 -14.65
C PRO A 224 -0.49 12.18 -15.63
N ASP A 225 -1.43 11.83 -16.51
CA ASP A 225 -2.09 12.73 -17.46
C ASP A 225 -3.59 12.75 -17.14
N PRO A 226 -4.14 13.87 -16.62
CA PRO A 226 -5.56 13.97 -16.30
C PRO A 226 -6.51 13.67 -17.46
N ASN A 227 -6.08 13.83 -18.72
CA ASN A 227 -6.92 13.49 -19.87
C ASN A 227 -7.03 11.98 -20.10
N LYS A 228 -6.14 11.20 -19.50
CA LYS A 228 -6.07 9.74 -19.59
C LYS A 228 -6.27 9.07 -18.23
N SER A 229 -6.74 9.81 -17.23
CA SER A 229 -6.85 9.32 -15.86
C SER A 229 -7.69 8.05 -15.75
N LYS A 230 -8.86 8.00 -16.41
CA LYS A 230 -9.70 6.80 -16.44
C LYS A 230 -8.98 5.58 -16.98
N GLU A 231 -8.36 5.70 -18.15
CA GLU A 231 -7.62 4.61 -18.82
C GLU A 231 -6.47 4.12 -17.93
N ILE A 232 -5.66 5.04 -17.40
CA ILE A 232 -4.51 4.72 -16.55
C ILE A 232 -4.98 4.06 -15.24
N MET A 233 -6.00 4.62 -14.60
CA MET A 233 -6.55 4.08 -13.34
C MET A 233 -7.14 2.68 -13.58
N GLN A 234 -7.90 2.47 -14.65
CA GLN A 234 -8.44 1.16 -15.00
C GLN A 234 -7.34 0.14 -15.35
N LYS A 235 -6.24 0.58 -15.96
CA LYS A 235 -5.11 -0.31 -16.32
C LYS A 235 -4.29 -0.73 -15.10
N TYR A 236 -4.02 0.18 -14.17
CA TYR A 236 -3.05 -0.06 -13.09
C TYR A 236 -3.63 -0.17 -11.68
N PHE A 237 -4.90 0.16 -11.48
CA PHE A 237 -5.58 0.10 -10.19
C PHE A 237 -6.83 -0.78 -10.23
N ASP A 238 -7.20 -1.31 -9.07
CA ASP A 238 -8.46 -2.00 -8.84
C ASP A 238 -8.99 -1.64 -7.45
N ILE A 239 -10.32 -1.69 -7.30
CA ILE A 239 -11.02 -1.24 -6.10
C ILE A 239 -11.76 -2.41 -5.45
N VAL A 240 -11.52 -2.60 -4.16
CA VAL A 240 -12.33 -3.46 -3.29
C VAL A 240 -13.31 -2.58 -2.56
N SER A 241 -14.60 -2.77 -2.78
CA SER A 241 -15.59 -2.06 -1.96
C SER A 241 -15.43 -2.46 -0.50
N ILE A 242 -15.45 -1.47 0.39
CA ILE A 242 -15.23 -1.68 1.82
C ILE A 242 -16.26 -2.61 2.44
N SER A 243 -17.47 -2.69 1.86
CA SER A 243 -18.52 -3.63 2.27
C SER A 243 -18.15 -5.10 2.09
N LYS A 244 -17.11 -5.41 1.29
CA LYS A 244 -16.57 -6.76 1.15
C LYS A 244 -15.59 -7.14 2.26
N LEU A 245 -15.08 -6.17 3.03
CA LEU A 245 -14.25 -6.45 4.19
C LEU A 245 -15.17 -6.71 5.38
N LYS A 246 -15.06 -7.87 6.02
CA LYS A 246 -15.92 -8.19 7.17
C LYS A 246 -15.36 -7.56 8.44
N ASN A 247 -16.26 -7.10 9.31
CA ASN A 247 -15.93 -6.54 10.63
C ASN A 247 -14.92 -5.38 10.59
N PHE A 248 -14.91 -4.62 9.48
CA PHE A 248 -14.02 -3.48 9.34
C PHE A 248 -14.42 -2.33 10.27
N THR A 249 -13.44 -1.49 10.60
CA THR A 249 -13.65 -0.19 11.23
C THR A 249 -12.63 0.78 10.67
N TRP A 250 -13.07 1.84 10.02
CA TRP A 250 -12.23 2.90 9.46
C TRP A 250 -12.52 4.23 10.17
N SER A 251 -11.68 5.25 9.98
CA SER A 251 -11.83 6.55 10.63
C SER A 251 -11.61 7.70 9.66
N SER A 252 -12.12 8.87 10.03
CA SER A 252 -11.93 10.10 9.25
C SER A 252 -11.64 11.28 10.15
N SER A 253 -10.76 12.17 9.70
CA SER A 253 -10.52 13.45 10.36
C SER A 253 -11.79 14.32 10.44
N TYR A 254 -12.64 14.31 9.40
CA TYR A 254 -13.92 15.03 9.39
C TYR A 254 -14.93 14.47 10.41
N ARG A 255 -14.70 13.25 10.90
CA ARG A 255 -15.48 12.58 11.95
C ARG A 255 -14.70 12.47 13.26
N LYS A 256 -13.67 13.30 13.46
CA LYS A 256 -12.83 13.29 14.67
C LYS A 256 -12.29 11.90 15.04
N TYR A 257 -12.02 11.07 14.02
CA TYR A 257 -11.50 9.71 14.16
C TYR A 257 -12.44 8.71 14.87
N GLU A 258 -13.74 9.00 14.92
CA GLU A 258 -14.76 8.02 15.32
C GLU A 258 -14.70 6.77 14.43
N GLY A 259 -14.98 5.61 15.02
CA GLY A 259 -14.95 4.33 14.30
C GLY A 259 -16.18 4.13 13.44
N LEU A 260 -15.99 4.09 12.13
CA LEU A 260 -17.04 3.93 11.13
C LEU A 260 -17.07 2.47 10.64
N LYS A 261 -18.26 1.87 10.65
CA LYS A 261 -18.50 0.45 10.31
C LYS A 261 -19.33 0.25 9.04
N GLN A 262 -19.56 1.33 8.31
CA GLN A 262 -20.37 1.33 7.09
C GLN A 262 -19.64 2.08 5.99
N ARG A 263 -20.04 1.78 4.75
CA ARG A 263 -19.66 2.56 3.58
C ARG A 263 -20.42 3.89 3.59
N GLU A 264 -19.77 4.99 3.20
CA GLU A 264 -20.46 6.26 2.95
C GLU A 264 -20.88 6.39 1.48
N GLY A 265 -21.97 7.12 1.26
CA GLY A 265 -22.47 7.44 -0.09
C GLY A 265 -21.57 8.44 -0.81
N GLY A 266 -21.71 8.50 -2.14
CA GLY A 266 -20.97 9.46 -2.98
C GLY A 266 -19.61 9.00 -3.46
N TRP A 267 -19.08 7.87 -2.96
CA TRP A 267 -17.82 7.30 -3.45
C TRP A 267 -18.04 6.36 -4.64
N CYS A 268 -17.12 6.40 -5.59
CA CYS A 268 -17.05 5.47 -6.69
C CYS A 268 -16.77 4.05 -6.13
N ALA A 269 -17.67 3.10 -6.39
CA ALA A 269 -17.58 1.75 -5.82
C ALA A 269 -16.66 0.81 -6.60
N ASN A 270 -16.36 1.19 -7.84
CA ASN A 270 -15.83 0.29 -8.85
C ASN A 270 -15.07 1.10 -9.89
N ILE A 271 -13.84 0.68 -10.18
CA ILE A 271 -12.95 1.33 -11.14
C ILE A 271 -13.54 1.50 -12.55
N ASN A 272 -14.48 0.61 -12.92
CA ASN A 272 -15.16 0.67 -14.21
C ASN A 272 -16.25 1.75 -14.29
N LEU A 273 -16.57 2.41 -13.16
CA LEU A 273 -17.53 3.52 -13.09
C LEU A 273 -16.86 4.91 -13.16
N LEU A 274 -15.53 4.96 -13.33
CA LEU A 274 -14.78 6.21 -13.44
C LEU A 274 -15.22 7.09 -14.61
#